data_AF-A0A661NDA7-F1
#
_entry.id   AF-A0A661NDA7-F1
#
_cell.length_a   1.000
_cell.length_b   1.000
_cell.length_c   1.000
_cell.angle_alpha   90.00
_cell.angle_beta   90.00
_cell.angle_gamma   90.00
#
_symmetry.space_group_name_H-M   'P 1'
#
loop_
_entity.id
_entity.type
_entity.pdbx_description
1 polymer ?
#
loop_
_entity_poly.entity_id
_entity_poly.type
_entity_poly.pdbx_seq_one_letter_code
_entity_poly.pdbx_strand_id
1 'polypeptide(L)'
;MRFTSLIALLVWAPSIASAQQDQAVVNRVLGNVPELVTSTVDAELAPGTIAVEVVDATGNSVSKQAIRLGLMEQSGGRESKACVTDETGTCSFADLQTDAKHSYRVNVPYEGARYSSTPFRLDVAKGQRVRVVRLPTTADIRRVFQVLGRTIIEFRDDRAHITQEARLTNLGETTYVFPEGGMSIRLPESFKAFDSRALMTDQRLAATDEGFEISGSIPPGRADLMWTYDIPLGGTSLSIQQPVPFATMEYQVVSDYLDGMSLEVDGFQVARVHEGADRRYLVAGLMRRPGDAPVDLLRIHIRGIPGGGPLPYIAAAIALILMFLGVWLLFRPLDETAALAKVRDDRRRELLDEIAALEDQRKSEAVGPSYYEHRRRELTDELAIVLRMQSEATGH
;
A
#
# COMPACT_ATOMS: atom_id res chain seq x y z
N MET A 1 -49.52 25.03 71.85
CA MET A 1 -49.77 24.12 70.70
C MET A 1 -48.87 24.60 69.56
N ARG A 2 -47.61 24.17 69.48
CA ARG A 2 -47.10 23.02 68.69
C ARG A 2 -47.75 22.86 67.32
N PHE A 3 -47.06 23.28 66.26
CA PHE A 3 -46.75 22.42 65.11
C PHE A 3 -45.47 22.90 64.42
N THR A 4 -44.45 22.06 64.52
CA THR A 4 -43.18 22.05 63.80
C THR A 4 -43.39 21.58 62.35
N SER A 5 -42.69 22.18 61.39
CA SER A 5 -42.39 21.55 60.11
C SER A 5 -41.00 21.98 59.65
N LEU A 6 -40.05 21.11 59.94
CA LEU A 6 -38.76 20.95 59.26
C LEU A 6 -38.92 19.88 58.17
N ILE A 7 -37.99 19.86 57.21
CA ILE A 7 -37.67 18.85 56.16
C ILE A 7 -37.87 19.46 54.76
N ALA A 8 -36.97 19.34 53.78
CA ALA A 8 -35.55 19.04 53.72
C ALA A 8 -35.17 19.36 52.25
N LEU A 9 -34.26 20.31 52.00
CA LEU A 9 -33.67 20.46 50.68
C LEU A 9 -32.44 19.55 50.60
N LEU A 10 -32.63 18.35 50.04
CA LEU A 10 -31.54 17.53 49.52
C LEU A 10 -31.01 18.21 48.26
N VAL A 11 -29.92 18.97 48.41
CA VAL A 11 -29.13 19.43 47.26
C VAL A 11 -28.29 18.24 46.78
N TRP A 12 -28.74 17.64 45.69
CA TRP A 12 -27.93 16.76 44.85
C TRP A 12 -26.81 17.61 44.24
N ALA A 13 -25.65 17.62 44.86
CA ALA A 13 -24.44 18.11 44.23
C ALA A 13 -23.93 17.00 43.29
N PRO A 14 -23.93 17.17 41.95
CA PRO A 14 -23.15 16.30 41.10
C PRO A 14 -21.69 16.43 41.55
N SER A 15 -21.15 15.33 42.05
CA SER A 15 -19.82 15.24 42.64
C SER A 15 -18.75 15.70 41.66
N ILE A 16 -17.88 16.62 42.07
CA ILE A 16 -16.73 17.17 41.33
C ILE A 16 -15.89 16.08 40.63
N ALA A 17 -15.86 14.86 41.18
CA ALA A 17 -15.21 13.70 40.60
C ALA A 17 -15.75 13.32 39.20
N SER A 18 -17.07 13.40 38.95
CA SER A 18 -17.64 13.05 37.65
C SER A 18 -17.23 14.06 36.58
N ALA A 19 -17.21 15.35 36.92
CA ALA A 19 -16.79 16.40 36.00
C ALA A 19 -15.29 16.27 35.62
N GLN A 20 -14.43 15.92 36.57
CA GLN A 20 -13.00 15.72 36.31
C GLN A 20 -12.74 14.47 35.45
N GLN A 21 -13.54 13.41 35.65
CA GLN A 21 -13.47 12.19 34.86
C GLN A 21 -13.95 12.43 33.42
N ASP A 22 -15.04 13.16 33.23
CA ASP A 22 -15.55 13.55 31.92
C ASP A 22 -14.53 14.42 31.16
N GLN A 23 -13.89 15.36 31.83
CA GLN A 23 -12.89 16.23 31.22
C GLN A 23 -11.61 15.48 30.85
N ALA A 24 -11.18 14.49 31.65
CA ALA A 24 -10.06 13.62 31.31
C ALA A 24 -10.36 12.75 30.08
N VAL A 25 -11.58 12.23 29.96
CA VAL A 25 -12.03 11.48 28.78
C VAL A 25 -12.03 12.38 27.54
N VAL A 26 -12.61 13.59 27.64
CA VAL A 26 -12.59 14.57 26.54
C VAL A 26 -11.17 14.92 26.12
N ASN A 27 -10.27 15.16 27.08
CA ASN A 27 -8.86 15.45 26.80
C ASN A 27 -8.18 14.27 26.07
N ARG A 28 -8.40 13.02 26.48
CA ARG A 28 -7.88 11.84 25.77
C ARG A 28 -8.46 11.72 24.36
N VAL A 29 -9.75 11.97 24.18
CA VAL A 29 -10.41 11.99 22.86
C VAL A 29 -9.77 13.06 21.97
N LEU A 30 -9.45 14.24 22.52
CA LEU A 30 -8.80 15.34 21.80
C LEU A 30 -7.28 15.13 21.61
N GLY A 31 -6.68 14.14 22.27
CA GLY A 31 -5.25 13.83 22.20
C GLY A 31 -4.39 14.58 23.21
N ASN A 32 -5.00 15.30 24.14
CA ASN A 32 -4.35 15.96 25.26
C ASN A 32 -4.18 14.97 26.40
N VAL A 33 -3.09 14.19 26.34
CA VAL A 33 -2.82 13.14 27.30
C VAL A 33 -1.68 13.58 28.21
N PRO A 34 -1.77 13.39 29.54
CA PRO A 34 -0.64 13.65 30.42
C PRO A 34 0.58 12.86 29.97
N GLU A 35 1.74 13.52 29.85
CA GLU A 35 2.98 12.82 29.55
C GLU A 35 3.32 11.86 30.69
N LEU A 36 3.23 10.56 30.42
CA LEU A 36 3.59 9.52 31.39
C LEU A 36 5.09 9.43 31.62
N VAL A 37 5.89 9.94 30.69
CA VAL A 37 7.34 10.03 30.84
C VAL A 37 7.79 11.42 30.45
N THR A 38 8.36 12.14 31.40
CA THR A 38 8.94 13.46 31.17
C THR A 38 10.44 13.39 31.39
N SER A 39 11.19 14.16 30.60
CA SER A 39 12.64 14.26 30.71
C SER A 39 13.02 15.74 30.69
N THR A 40 13.60 16.21 31.79
CA THR A 40 13.95 17.62 31.97
C THR A 40 15.38 17.77 32.48
N VAL A 41 16.08 18.79 31.99
CA VAL A 41 17.40 19.18 32.53
C VAL A 41 17.22 19.64 33.98
N ASP A 42 18.09 19.18 34.87
CA ASP A 42 18.06 19.49 36.29
C ASP A 42 19.42 20.04 36.73
N ALA A 43 19.42 21.29 37.20
CA ALA A 43 20.63 21.99 37.62
C ALA A 43 21.18 21.51 38.97
N GLU A 44 20.38 20.79 39.76
CA GLU A 44 20.79 20.22 41.04
C GLU A 44 21.55 18.89 40.85
N LEU A 45 21.44 18.28 39.67
CA LEU A 45 22.15 17.07 39.31
C LEU A 45 23.50 17.39 38.65
N ALA A 46 24.53 16.62 39.01
CA ALA A 46 25.85 16.75 38.41
C ALA A 46 25.81 16.44 36.90
N PRO A 47 26.69 17.06 36.08
CA PRO A 47 26.87 16.70 34.68
C PRO A 47 27.10 15.21 34.50
N GLY A 48 26.62 14.64 33.39
CA GLY A 48 26.77 13.20 33.13
C GLY A 48 25.92 12.31 34.05
N THR A 49 24.93 12.88 34.75
CA THR A 49 24.01 12.13 35.62
C THR A 49 22.60 12.10 35.04
N ILE A 50 21.97 10.92 35.07
CA ILE A 50 20.53 10.76 34.84
C ILE A 50 19.91 10.20 36.12
N ALA A 51 19.06 10.98 36.78
CA ALA A 51 18.20 10.49 37.85
C ALA A 51 16.84 10.09 37.27
N VAL A 52 16.37 8.89 37.63
CA VAL A 52 15.07 8.38 37.23
C VAL A 52 14.19 8.24 38.45
N GLU A 53 13.02 8.87 38.43
CA GLU A 53 11.99 8.77 39.46
C GLU A 53 10.81 8.00 38.87
N VAL A 54 10.37 6.94 39.56
CA VAL A 54 9.17 6.19 39.19
C VAL A 54 8.11 6.37 40.25
N VAL A 55 6.93 6.79 39.80
CA VAL A 55 5.74 6.96 40.64
C VAL A 55 4.56 6.17 40.09
N ASP A 56 3.56 5.94 40.93
CA ASP A 56 2.27 5.40 40.49
C ASP A 56 1.32 6.50 39.99
N ALA A 57 0.09 6.09 39.60
CA ALA A 57 -0.94 7.01 39.11
C ALA A 57 -1.38 8.09 40.12
N THR A 58 -1.15 7.86 41.42
CA THR A 58 -1.46 8.81 42.50
C THR A 58 -0.25 9.67 42.91
N GLY A 59 0.92 9.41 42.31
CA GLY A 59 2.16 10.14 42.58
C GLY A 59 3.00 9.55 43.71
N ASN A 60 2.65 8.38 44.25
CA ASN A 60 3.48 7.73 45.27
C ASN A 60 4.72 7.09 44.61
N SER A 61 5.85 7.14 45.30
CA SER A 61 7.08 6.49 44.89
C SER A 61 6.93 4.98 44.73
N VAL A 62 7.52 4.45 43.65
CA VAL A 62 7.53 3.01 43.35
C VAL A 62 8.92 2.47 43.57
N SER A 63 9.10 1.71 44.65
CA SER A 63 10.35 1.03 44.96
C SER A 63 10.52 -0.29 44.20
N LYS A 64 11.78 -0.76 44.11
CA LYS A 64 12.15 -2.04 43.48
C LYS A 64 11.75 -2.17 42.01
N GLN A 65 11.55 -1.06 41.33
CA GLN A 65 11.23 -1.03 39.91
C GLN A 65 12.52 -1.14 39.09
N ALA A 66 12.58 -2.15 38.23
CA ALA A 66 13.68 -2.29 37.28
C ALA A 66 13.60 -1.19 36.21
N ILE A 67 14.74 -0.59 35.89
CA ILE A 67 14.88 0.44 34.86
C ILE A 67 16.07 0.08 33.97
N ARG A 68 15.93 0.33 32.67
CA ARG A 68 17.00 0.19 31.68
C ARG A 68 17.27 1.52 30.99
N LEU A 69 18.51 1.97 31.06
CA LEU A 69 19.01 3.10 30.30
C LEU A 69 19.63 2.56 29.00
N GLY A 70 19.02 2.88 27.86
CA GLY A 70 19.61 2.64 26.55
C GLY A 70 20.55 3.79 26.18
N LEU A 71 21.75 3.44 25.72
CA LEU A 71 22.75 4.34 25.17
C LEU A 71 22.83 4.09 23.67
N MET A 72 22.69 5.14 22.88
CA MET A 72 22.73 5.08 21.43
C MET A 72 23.81 6.01 20.92
N GLU A 73 24.77 5.45 20.20
CA GLU A 73 25.82 6.18 19.52
C GLU A 73 25.42 6.52 18.09
N GLN A 74 25.89 7.66 17.59
CA GLN A 74 25.73 8.04 16.19
C GLN A 74 26.39 7.03 15.22
N SER A 75 27.40 6.30 15.67
CA SER A 75 28.08 5.21 14.94
C SER A 75 27.17 3.99 14.69
N GLY A 76 26.01 3.92 15.35
CA GLY A 76 25.12 2.76 15.37
C GLY A 76 25.31 1.84 16.58
N GLY A 77 26.32 2.10 17.42
CA GLY A 77 26.53 1.39 18.69
C GLY A 77 25.33 1.51 19.63
N ARG A 78 24.96 0.40 20.29
CA ARG A 78 23.90 0.36 21.30
C ARG A 78 24.39 -0.38 22.53
N GLU A 79 24.34 0.29 23.67
CA GLU A 79 24.62 -0.30 24.98
C GLU A 79 23.41 -0.11 25.89
N SER A 80 23.32 -0.88 26.97
CA SER A 80 22.34 -0.64 28.01
C SER A 80 22.93 -0.77 29.40
N LYS A 81 22.59 0.17 30.28
CA LYS A 81 22.82 0.08 31.73
C LYS A 81 21.50 -0.21 32.44
N ALA A 82 21.56 -0.82 33.62
CA ALA A 82 20.38 -1.13 34.43
C ALA A 82 20.54 -0.58 35.85
N CYS A 83 19.42 -0.18 36.44
CA CYS A 83 19.32 0.18 37.85
C CYS A 83 17.97 -0.34 38.38
N VAL A 84 17.79 -0.29 39.70
CA VAL A 84 16.53 -0.59 40.37
C VAL A 84 16.22 0.58 41.30
N THR A 85 14.95 1.00 41.37
CA THR A 85 14.56 2.08 42.27
C THR A 85 14.69 1.67 43.74
N ASP A 86 15.16 2.62 44.55
CA ASP A 86 15.23 2.51 46.01
C ASP A 86 13.85 2.69 46.69
N GLU A 87 13.83 2.79 48.02
CA GLU A 87 12.61 3.01 48.81
C GLU A 87 11.90 4.33 48.48
N THR A 88 12.64 5.33 48.00
CA THR A 88 12.10 6.62 47.56
C THR A 88 11.63 6.62 46.10
N GLY A 89 11.72 5.47 45.42
CA GLY A 89 11.29 5.32 44.04
C GLY A 89 12.26 5.92 43.03
N THR A 90 13.51 6.15 43.43
CA THR A 90 14.54 6.75 42.59
C THR A 90 15.67 5.80 42.26
N CYS A 91 16.30 6.00 41.11
CA CYS A 91 17.61 5.43 40.79
C CYS A 91 18.44 6.48 40.05
N SER A 92 19.77 6.32 40.01
CA SER A 92 20.62 7.18 39.18
C SER A 92 21.65 6.41 38.37
N PHE A 93 22.00 6.99 37.23
CA PHE A 93 23.13 6.60 36.40
C PHE A 93 24.13 7.76 36.38
N ALA A 94 25.38 7.48 36.67
CA ALA A 94 26.46 8.46 36.69
C ALA A 94 27.51 8.15 35.60
N ASP A 95 28.48 9.06 35.47
CA ASP A 95 29.62 8.96 34.55
C ASP A 95 29.21 8.70 33.09
N LEU A 96 28.15 9.39 32.67
CA LEU A 96 27.62 9.30 31.31
C LEU A 96 28.25 10.36 30.40
N GLN A 97 28.49 10.00 29.14
CA GLN A 97 29.02 10.90 28.12
C GLN A 97 28.02 12.02 27.80
N THR A 98 28.48 13.27 27.82
CA THR A 98 27.66 14.47 27.55
C THR A 98 27.90 15.06 26.14
N ASP A 99 28.67 14.36 25.31
CA ASP A 99 28.95 14.81 23.95
C ASP A 99 27.72 14.65 23.01
N ALA A 100 27.82 15.26 21.82
CA ALA A 100 26.74 15.22 20.84
C ALA A 100 26.57 13.86 20.13
N LYS A 101 27.50 12.93 20.29
CA LYS A 101 27.50 11.61 19.62
C LYS A 101 26.68 10.58 20.40
N HIS A 102 26.41 10.82 21.67
CA HIS A 102 25.64 9.94 22.52
C HIS A 102 24.23 10.46 22.75
N SER A 103 23.26 9.56 22.77
CA SER A 103 21.89 9.83 23.15
C SER A 103 21.35 8.73 24.05
N TYR A 104 20.48 9.12 24.97
CA TYR A 104 20.00 8.29 26.05
C TYR A 104 18.49 8.09 25.96
N ARG A 105 18.04 6.93 26.43
CA ARG A 105 16.62 6.62 26.53
C ARG A 105 16.35 5.79 27.77
N VAL A 106 15.48 6.28 28.64
CA VAL A 106 15.03 5.53 29.81
C VAL A 106 13.89 4.61 29.40
N ASN A 107 13.92 3.37 29.85
CA ASN A 107 12.87 2.38 29.67
C ASN A 107 12.52 1.73 31.01
N VAL A 108 11.25 1.74 31.35
CA VAL A 108 10.71 1.15 32.57
C VAL A 108 9.71 0.05 32.18
N PRO A 109 10.12 -1.22 32.16
CA PRO A 109 9.22 -2.33 31.91
C PRO A 109 8.33 -2.60 33.12
N TYR A 110 7.05 -2.88 32.92
CA TYR A 110 6.12 -3.22 33.99
C TYR A 110 4.98 -4.08 33.44
N GLU A 111 4.82 -5.31 33.96
CA GLU A 111 3.70 -6.21 33.64
C GLU A 111 3.36 -6.31 32.12
N GLY A 112 4.40 -6.44 31.28
CA GLY A 112 4.25 -6.53 29.82
C GLY A 112 4.15 -5.18 29.10
N ALA A 113 3.95 -4.07 29.81
CA ALA A 113 4.08 -2.72 29.28
C ALA A 113 5.52 -2.20 29.34
N ARG A 114 5.82 -1.18 28.54
CA ARG A 114 7.07 -0.41 28.62
C ARG A 114 6.80 1.07 28.53
N TYR A 115 7.19 1.80 29.57
CA TYR A 115 7.20 3.25 29.58
C TYR A 115 8.59 3.73 29.17
N SER A 116 8.66 4.56 28.14
CA SER A 116 9.94 5.00 27.60
C SER A 116 9.96 6.51 27.39
N SER A 117 11.10 7.13 27.70
CA SER A 117 11.32 8.51 27.30
C SER A 117 11.49 8.61 25.78
N THR A 118 11.31 9.81 25.24
CA THR A 118 11.93 10.17 23.96
C THR A 118 13.46 10.12 24.12
N PRO A 119 14.21 9.82 23.06
CA PRO A 119 15.66 9.98 23.08
C PRO A 119 16.06 11.42 23.42
N PHE A 120 17.01 11.59 24.33
CA PHE A 120 17.54 12.90 24.68
C PHE A 120 19.07 12.86 24.79
N ARG A 121 19.70 14.03 24.68
CA ARG A 121 21.13 14.21 24.95
C ARG A 121 21.28 14.85 26.32
N LEU A 122 22.41 14.60 26.98
CA LEU A 122 22.72 15.25 28.24
C LEU A 122 23.26 16.66 28.00
N ASP A 123 22.92 17.55 28.92
CA ASP A 123 23.54 18.86 29.01
C ASP A 123 25.00 18.71 29.49
N VAL A 124 25.88 19.58 29.04
CA VAL A 124 27.32 19.53 29.38
C VAL A 124 27.62 20.02 30.79
N ALA A 125 26.73 20.82 31.38
CA ALA A 125 26.92 21.47 32.67
C ALA A 125 25.92 21.01 33.74
N LYS A 126 24.92 20.20 33.37
CA LYS A 126 23.81 19.79 34.25
C LYS A 126 23.44 18.33 34.02
N GLY A 127 22.81 17.71 35.02
CA GLY A 127 22.22 16.39 34.87
C GLY A 127 20.81 16.44 34.25
N GLN A 128 20.23 15.26 34.10
CA GLN A 128 18.86 15.07 33.61
C GLN A 128 18.02 14.36 34.67
N ARG A 129 16.80 14.84 34.89
CA ARG A 129 15.78 14.12 35.63
C ARG A 129 14.74 13.53 34.67
N VAL A 130 14.48 12.25 34.81
CA VAL A 130 13.43 11.54 34.07
C VAL A 130 12.38 11.07 35.07
N ARG A 131 11.15 11.54 34.92
CA ARG A 131 10.03 11.10 35.75
C ARG A 131 9.13 10.19 34.95
N VAL A 132 8.82 9.03 35.52
CA VAL A 132 8.00 7.99 34.90
C VAL A 132 6.78 7.71 35.77
N VAL A 133 5.60 7.94 35.22
CA VAL A 133 4.32 7.55 35.83
C VAL A 133 3.96 6.16 35.33
N ARG A 134 4.05 5.19 36.21
CA ARG A 134 3.65 3.80 35.99
C ARG A 134 2.17 3.64 36.31
N LEU A 135 1.41 3.12 35.35
CA LEU A 135 -0.02 2.88 35.53
C LEU A 135 -0.31 1.39 35.77
N PRO A 136 -1.43 1.04 36.43
CA PRO A 136 -1.91 -0.34 36.44
C PRO A 136 -2.16 -0.84 35.01
N THR A 137 -1.99 -2.14 34.81
CA THR A 137 -2.17 -2.78 33.49
C THR A 137 -3.53 -3.48 33.38
N THR A 138 -4.00 -3.69 32.16
CA THR A 138 -5.20 -4.48 31.86
C THR A 138 -5.04 -5.22 30.54
N ALA A 139 -5.63 -6.41 30.44
CA ALA A 139 -5.76 -7.16 29.18
C ALA A 139 -7.16 -7.02 28.55
N ASP A 140 -8.03 -6.17 29.11
CA ASP A 140 -9.39 -5.97 28.59
C ASP A 140 -9.37 -5.11 27.33
N ILE A 141 -9.45 -5.77 26.16
CA ILE A 141 -9.45 -5.12 24.84
C ILE A 141 -10.57 -4.09 24.68
N ARG A 142 -11.68 -4.19 25.45
CA ARG A 142 -12.79 -3.23 25.41
C ARG A 142 -12.39 -1.82 25.87
N ARG A 143 -11.18 -1.64 26.41
CA ARG A 143 -10.61 -0.33 26.75
C ARG A 143 -9.99 0.39 25.56
N VAL A 144 -9.71 -0.34 24.48
CA VAL A 144 -9.07 0.18 23.26
C VAL A 144 -10.10 0.28 22.15
N PHE A 145 -10.15 1.44 21.52
CA PHE A 145 -11.05 1.74 20.41
C PHE A 145 -10.26 2.26 19.23
N GLN A 146 -10.67 1.89 18.03
CA GLN A 146 -10.14 2.49 16.82
C GLN A 146 -10.97 3.71 16.45
N VAL A 147 -10.41 4.90 16.65
CA VAL A 147 -11.07 6.17 16.31
C VAL A 147 -11.14 6.33 14.80
N LEU A 148 -10.06 5.97 14.11
CA LEU A 148 -9.96 6.03 12.66
C LEU A 148 -9.20 4.81 12.14
N GLY A 149 -9.83 4.05 11.25
CA GLY A 149 -9.19 3.10 10.37
C GLY A 149 -9.09 3.67 8.96
N ARG A 150 -7.96 3.44 8.29
CA ARG A 150 -7.82 3.81 6.88
C ARG A 150 -7.14 2.70 6.12
N THR A 151 -7.72 2.28 5.01
CA THR A 151 -7.09 1.40 4.02
C THR A 151 -6.93 2.19 2.73
N ILE A 152 -5.69 2.35 2.27
CA ILE A 152 -5.33 3.01 1.01
C ILE A 152 -4.85 1.92 0.05
N ILE A 153 -5.38 1.94 -1.17
CA ILE A 153 -5.13 0.96 -2.21
C ILE A 153 -4.57 1.70 -3.42
N GLU A 154 -3.30 1.46 -3.72
CA GLU A 154 -2.62 2.03 -4.87
C GLU A 154 -2.32 0.94 -5.89
N PHE A 155 -2.71 1.15 -7.13
CA PHE A 155 -2.47 0.16 -8.19
C PHE A 155 -1.14 0.41 -8.87
N ARG A 156 -0.33 -0.64 -8.97
CA ARG A 156 0.90 -0.73 -9.77
C ARG A 156 0.71 -1.79 -10.85
N ASP A 157 1.62 -1.88 -11.80
CA ASP A 157 1.47 -2.70 -13.02
C ASP A 157 0.94 -4.13 -12.76
N ASP A 158 1.49 -4.83 -11.75
CA ASP A 158 1.17 -6.23 -11.46
C ASP A 158 0.64 -6.49 -10.03
N ARG A 159 0.42 -5.43 -9.24
CA ARG A 159 0.05 -5.57 -7.82
C ARG A 159 -0.67 -4.35 -7.28
N ALA A 160 -1.50 -4.57 -6.26
CA ALA A 160 -2.05 -3.52 -5.43
C ALA A 160 -1.16 -3.34 -4.19
N HIS A 161 -0.65 -2.13 -3.98
CA HIS A 161 0.05 -1.73 -2.77
C HIS A 161 -0.99 -1.25 -1.76
N ILE A 162 -1.05 -1.92 -0.61
CA ILE A 162 -2.01 -1.63 0.46
C ILE A 162 -1.28 -0.95 1.60
N THR A 163 -1.74 0.23 1.98
CA THR A 163 -1.33 0.91 3.22
C THR A 163 -2.50 0.92 4.18
N GLN A 164 -2.28 0.46 5.41
CA GLN A 164 -3.28 0.48 6.45
C GLN A 164 -2.82 1.29 7.64
N GLU A 165 -3.73 2.07 8.18
CA GLU A 165 -3.54 2.88 9.36
C GLU A 165 -4.65 2.59 10.37
N ALA A 166 -4.25 2.41 11.63
CA ALA A 166 -5.16 2.26 12.76
C ALA A 166 -4.77 3.28 13.83
N ARG A 167 -5.64 4.28 14.04
CA ARG A 167 -5.56 5.19 15.18
C ARG A 167 -6.33 4.61 16.33
N LEU A 168 -5.59 4.00 17.25
CA LEU A 168 -6.12 3.44 18.48
C LEU A 168 -6.17 4.50 19.56
N THR A 169 -7.18 4.43 20.41
CA THR A 169 -7.29 5.23 21.63
C THR A 169 -7.62 4.34 22.81
N ASN A 170 -6.88 4.49 23.89
CA ASN A 170 -7.24 3.95 25.19
C ASN A 170 -7.88 5.07 26.01
N LEU A 171 -9.20 4.99 26.18
CA LEU A 171 -9.97 5.97 26.96
C LEU A 171 -9.98 5.66 28.46
N GLY A 172 -9.34 4.58 28.89
CA GLY A 172 -9.24 4.20 30.30
C GLY A 172 -8.16 4.98 31.06
N GLU A 173 -7.93 4.52 32.29
CA GLU A 173 -6.87 5.03 33.19
C GLU A 173 -5.73 4.03 33.38
N THR A 174 -5.90 2.82 32.84
CA THR A 174 -4.95 1.71 32.90
C THR A 174 -4.28 1.52 31.55
N THR A 175 -3.03 1.08 31.55
CA THR A 175 -2.33 0.71 30.33
C THR A 175 -2.84 -0.63 29.81
N TYR A 176 -3.34 -0.67 28.58
CA TYR A 176 -3.70 -1.94 27.94
C TYR A 176 -2.43 -2.68 27.52
N VAL A 177 -2.35 -3.98 27.76
CA VAL A 177 -1.22 -4.82 27.37
C VAL A 177 -1.74 -5.89 26.42
N PHE A 178 -1.08 -6.02 25.26
CA PHE A 178 -1.41 -7.08 24.31
C PHE A 178 -1.10 -8.46 24.91
N PRO A 179 -1.84 -9.52 24.51
CA PRO A 179 -1.58 -10.87 25.00
C PRO A 179 -0.11 -11.29 24.85
N GLU A 180 0.34 -12.21 25.70
CA GLU A 180 1.63 -12.86 25.51
C GLU A 180 1.63 -13.61 24.17
N GLY A 181 2.70 -13.44 23.38
CA GLY A 181 2.74 -13.89 21.97
C GLY A 181 2.09 -12.91 20.98
N GLY A 182 1.50 -11.81 21.45
CA GLY A 182 0.89 -10.79 20.59
C GLY A 182 -0.54 -11.11 20.17
N MET A 183 -1.21 -10.10 19.61
CA MET A 183 -2.52 -10.23 18.99
C MET A 183 -2.37 -10.46 17.49
N SER A 184 -2.74 -11.64 17.01
CA SER A 184 -2.66 -11.98 15.59
C SER A 184 -3.75 -11.28 14.77
N ILE A 185 -3.36 -10.71 13.64
CA ILE A 185 -4.23 -10.13 12.63
C ILE A 185 -3.92 -10.83 11.31
N ARG A 186 -4.92 -11.49 10.74
CA ARG A 186 -4.79 -12.17 9.44
C ARG A 186 -4.87 -11.16 8.30
N LEU A 187 -3.97 -11.32 7.35
CA LEU A 187 -3.97 -10.61 6.07
C LEU A 187 -4.57 -11.52 4.98
N PRO A 188 -4.94 -10.97 3.80
CA PRO A 188 -5.42 -11.78 2.68
C PRO A 188 -4.38 -12.81 2.23
N GLU A 189 -4.79 -14.04 1.87
CA GLU A 189 -3.90 -15.19 1.60
C GLU A 189 -2.76 -14.91 0.59
N SER A 190 -2.95 -13.98 -0.34
CA SER A 190 -1.96 -13.64 -1.37
C SER A 190 -1.04 -12.48 -1.00
N PHE A 191 -1.03 -12.00 0.25
CA PHE A 191 -0.22 -10.86 0.65
C PHE A 191 1.28 -11.16 0.51
N LYS A 192 2.05 -10.13 0.18
CA LYS A 192 3.52 -10.16 0.06
C LYS A 192 4.11 -8.87 0.56
N ALA A 193 5.43 -8.84 0.74
CA ALA A 193 6.18 -7.62 1.04
C ALA A 193 5.61 -6.84 2.23
N PHE A 194 5.25 -7.53 3.31
CA PHE A 194 4.81 -6.88 4.53
C PHE A 194 5.92 -5.97 5.05
N ASP A 195 5.56 -4.73 5.36
CA ASP A 195 6.44 -3.79 6.03
C ASP A 195 5.66 -3.03 7.12
N SER A 196 6.36 -2.70 8.19
CA SER A 196 5.82 -1.85 9.25
C SER A 196 6.92 -0.91 9.71
N ARG A 197 6.59 0.37 9.86
CA ARG A 197 7.58 1.34 10.32
C ARG A 197 7.94 1.03 11.77
N ALA A 198 9.22 0.87 12.04
CA ALA A 198 9.73 0.79 13.41
C ALA A 198 9.52 2.15 14.10
N LEU A 199 8.43 2.27 14.86
CA LEU A 199 8.20 3.41 15.72
C LEU A 199 9.03 3.28 16.99
N MET A 200 9.46 4.41 17.53
CA MET A 200 10.12 4.46 18.84
C MET A 200 9.09 4.40 19.97
N THR A 201 7.97 3.70 19.78
CA THR A 201 6.96 3.43 20.81
C THR A 201 7.12 2.00 21.33
N ASP A 202 6.27 1.58 22.26
CA ASP A 202 6.29 0.20 22.75
C ASP A 202 5.56 -0.77 21.82
N GLN A 203 4.62 -0.27 21.01
CA GLN A 203 3.86 -1.10 20.08
C GLN A 203 4.79 -1.63 18.99
N ARG A 204 4.71 -2.93 18.73
CA ARG A 204 5.48 -3.59 17.68
C ARG A 204 4.56 -4.41 16.80
N LEU A 205 4.82 -4.35 15.50
CA LEU A 205 4.19 -5.20 14.50
C LEU A 205 5.26 -6.15 13.97
N ALA A 206 4.96 -7.44 14.00
CA ALA A 206 5.85 -8.47 13.47
C ALA A 206 5.09 -9.31 12.44
N ALA A 207 5.68 -9.50 11.26
CA ALA A 207 5.09 -10.33 10.22
C ALA A 207 4.99 -11.79 10.65
N THR A 208 3.94 -12.47 10.23
CA THR A 208 3.74 -13.92 10.33
C THR A 208 3.38 -14.48 8.97
N ASP A 209 3.29 -15.81 8.84
CA ASP A 209 2.91 -16.45 7.57
C ASP A 209 1.48 -16.13 7.13
N GLU A 210 0.57 -15.86 8.07
CA GLU A 210 -0.85 -15.57 7.82
C GLU A 210 -1.21 -14.08 7.94
N GLY A 211 -0.25 -13.23 8.34
CA GLY A 211 -0.48 -11.80 8.52
C GLY A 211 0.57 -11.16 9.42
N PHE A 212 0.16 -10.68 10.59
CA PHE A 212 1.08 -10.08 11.56
C PHE A 212 0.57 -10.17 13.00
N GLU A 213 1.46 -9.96 13.96
CA GLU A 213 1.17 -9.88 15.39
C GLU A 213 1.43 -8.47 15.91
N ILE A 214 0.51 -7.98 16.75
CA ILE A 214 0.70 -6.74 17.51
C ILE A 214 1.10 -7.09 18.95
N SER A 215 2.22 -6.54 19.40
CA SER A 215 2.71 -6.72 20.77
C SER A 215 3.05 -5.39 21.45
N GLY A 216 3.27 -5.43 22.78
CA GLY A 216 3.55 -4.27 23.61
C GLY A 216 2.33 -3.80 24.38
N SER A 217 2.18 -2.49 24.55
CA SER A 217 1.12 -1.90 25.35
C SER A 217 0.56 -0.61 24.75
N ILE A 218 -0.67 -0.24 25.11
CA ILE A 218 -1.30 1.03 24.74
C ILE A 218 -1.62 1.79 26.02
N PRO A 219 -0.80 2.79 26.42
CA PRO A 219 -1.14 3.66 27.55
C PRO A 219 -2.42 4.46 27.26
N PRO A 220 -3.09 5.01 28.29
CA PRO A 220 -4.17 5.98 28.08
C PRO A 220 -3.74 7.05 27.08
N GLY A 221 -4.63 7.38 26.14
CA GLY A 221 -4.29 8.25 25.01
C GLY A 221 -4.29 7.54 23.67
N ARG A 222 -3.61 8.15 22.68
CA ARG A 222 -3.62 7.69 21.30
C ARG A 222 -2.35 6.90 20.95
N ALA A 223 -2.51 5.89 20.10
CA ALA A 223 -1.43 5.17 19.44
C ALA A 223 -1.78 5.02 17.96
N ASP A 224 -0.87 5.45 17.08
CA ASP A 224 -1.03 5.28 15.64
C ASP A 224 -0.20 4.09 15.18
N LEU A 225 -0.86 3.12 14.55
CA LEU A 225 -0.22 1.96 13.93
C LEU A 225 -0.35 2.08 12.42
N MET A 226 0.70 1.71 11.70
CA MET A 226 0.69 1.70 10.24
C MET A 226 1.53 0.54 9.71
N TRP A 227 0.99 -0.17 8.73
CA TRP A 227 1.65 -1.24 8.02
C TRP A 227 1.29 -1.22 6.55
N THR A 228 2.11 -1.86 5.74
CA THR A 228 1.90 -1.98 4.30
C THR A 228 2.13 -3.43 3.86
N TYR A 229 1.51 -3.80 2.75
CA TYR A 229 1.73 -5.07 2.07
C TYR A 229 1.26 -4.97 0.61
N ASP A 230 1.71 -5.89 -0.22
CA ASP A 230 1.33 -5.99 -1.63
C ASP A 230 0.39 -7.19 -1.85
N ILE A 231 -0.61 -7.02 -2.71
CA ILE A 231 -1.44 -8.12 -3.22
C ILE A 231 -1.19 -8.23 -4.74
N PRO A 232 -0.71 -9.38 -5.25
CA PRO A 232 -0.61 -9.62 -6.69
C PRO A 232 -1.96 -9.51 -7.39
N LEU A 233 -2.00 -8.86 -8.56
CA LEU A 233 -3.20 -8.77 -9.38
C LEU A 233 -3.21 -9.91 -10.41
N GLY A 234 -4.24 -10.74 -10.35
CA GLY A 234 -4.46 -11.83 -11.32
C GLY A 234 -5.60 -11.56 -12.32
N GLY A 235 -6.19 -10.36 -12.28
CA GLY A 235 -7.45 -10.08 -12.95
C GLY A 235 -7.82 -8.60 -12.98
N THR A 236 -8.98 -8.28 -13.55
CA THR A 236 -9.58 -6.94 -13.55
C THR A 236 -10.38 -6.66 -12.27
N SER A 237 -10.28 -7.52 -11.27
CA SER A 237 -10.96 -7.39 -9.99
C SER A 237 -10.07 -7.80 -8.83
N LEU A 238 -10.23 -7.13 -7.70
CA LEU A 238 -9.55 -7.42 -6.44
C LEU A 238 -10.61 -7.55 -5.34
N SER A 239 -10.49 -8.57 -4.49
CA SER A 239 -11.33 -8.74 -3.32
C SER A 239 -10.46 -8.94 -2.08
N ILE A 240 -10.65 -8.08 -1.09
CA ILE A 240 -9.92 -8.11 0.18
C ILE A 240 -10.92 -8.45 1.27
N GLN A 241 -10.60 -9.46 2.08
CA GLN A 241 -11.35 -9.81 3.28
C GLN A 241 -10.39 -9.83 4.46
N GLN A 242 -10.66 -9.01 5.46
CA GLN A 242 -9.79 -8.90 6.63
C GLN A 242 -10.58 -8.59 7.91
N PRO A 243 -10.20 -9.17 9.06
CA PRO A 243 -10.85 -8.89 10.33
C PRO A 243 -10.56 -7.45 10.79
N VAL A 244 -11.50 -6.86 11.52
CA VAL A 244 -11.29 -5.57 12.20
C VAL A 244 -11.39 -5.80 13.72
N PRO A 245 -10.28 -6.10 14.40
CA PRO A 245 -10.30 -6.60 15.78
C PRO A 245 -10.67 -5.55 16.82
N PHE A 246 -10.60 -4.26 16.47
CA PHE A 246 -10.93 -3.16 17.37
C PHE A 246 -12.30 -2.58 17.04
N ALA A 247 -13.07 -2.28 18.09
CA ALA A 247 -14.30 -1.52 17.94
C ALA A 247 -13.99 -0.17 17.26
N THR A 248 -14.55 0.03 16.06
CA THR A 248 -14.18 1.14 15.17
C THR A 248 -15.29 2.18 15.07
N MET A 249 -14.91 3.45 15.23
CA MET A 249 -15.81 4.60 15.08
C MET A 249 -15.87 5.09 13.63
N GLU A 250 -14.72 5.34 13.02
CA GLU A 250 -14.62 5.76 11.62
C GLU A 250 -13.69 4.81 10.86
N TYR A 251 -14.09 4.43 9.65
CA TYR A 251 -13.24 3.68 8.74
C TYR A 251 -13.37 4.26 7.32
N GLN A 252 -12.24 4.47 6.65
CA GLN A 252 -12.18 4.92 5.27
C GLN A 252 -11.42 3.92 4.40
N VAL A 253 -11.95 3.65 3.22
CA VAL A 253 -11.27 2.92 2.15
C VAL A 253 -11.06 3.89 0.99
N VAL A 254 -9.80 4.10 0.64
CA VAL A 254 -9.38 4.98 -0.43
C VAL A 254 -8.68 4.13 -1.47
N SER A 255 -9.08 4.27 -2.72
CA SER A 255 -8.45 3.59 -3.86
C SER A 255 -8.10 4.62 -4.92
N ASP A 256 -6.99 4.41 -5.63
CA ASP A 256 -6.78 5.09 -6.91
C ASP A 256 -7.99 4.88 -7.83
N TYR A 257 -8.35 5.91 -8.61
CA TYR A 257 -9.41 5.83 -9.62
C TYR A 257 -8.82 5.90 -11.03
N LEU A 258 -9.11 4.88 -11.82
CA LEU A 258 -8.93 4.84 -13.27
C LEU A 258 -10.31 4.69 -13.93
N ASP A 259 -10.46 5.17 -15.16
CA ASP A 259 -11.77 5.17 -15.81
C ASP A 259 -12.32 3.73 -15.95
N GLY A 260 -13.57 3.55 -15.52
CA GLY A 260 -14.24 2.25 -15.49
C GLY A 260 -14.06 1.44 -14.20
N MET A 261 -13.26 1.93 -13.24
CA MET A 261 -13.15 1.31 -11.92
C MET A 261 -14.35 1.59 -11.02
N SER A 262 -14.67 0.62 -10.16
CA SER A 262 -15.67 0.76 -9.09
C SER A 262 -15.14 0.16 -7.79
N LEU A 263 -15.53 0.77 -6.67
CA LEU A 263 -15.19 0.35 -5.31
C LEU A 263 -16.50 0.12 -4.55
N GLU A 264 -16.67 -1.09 -4.04
CA GLU A 264 -17.76 -1.50 -3.15
C GLU A 264 -17.15 -1.98 -1.83
N VAL A 265 -17.67 -1.51 -0.71
CA VAL A 265 -17.23 -1.97 0.62
C VAL A 265 -18.47 -2.29 1.44
N ASP A 266 -18.54 -3.52 1.96
CA ASP A 266 -19.71 -4.00 2.68
C ASP A 266 -20.01 -3.12 3.90
N GLY A 267 -21.23 -2.59 3.97
CA GLY A 267 -21.70 -1.75 5.07
C GLY A 267 -21.22 -0.29 5.03
N PHE A 268 -20.48 0.12 4.00
CA PHE A 268 -20.01 1.49 3.83
C PHE A 268 -20.96 2.31 2.95
N GLN A 269 -20.82 3.63 2.98
CA GLN A 269 -21.46 4.49 2.00
C GLN A 269 -20.91 4.21 0.59
N VAL A 270 -21.75 4.38 -0.43
CA VAL A 270 -21.37 4.22 -1.84
C VAL A 270 -20.12 5.04 -2.15
N ALA A 271 -19.13 4.39 -2.75
CA ALA A 271 -17.87 5.05 -3.09
C ALA A 271 -18.10 6.22 -4.05
N ARG A 272 -17.44 7.34 -3.78
CA ARG A 272 -17.49 8.53 -4.64
C ARG A 272 -16.11 8.89 -5.14
N VAL A 273 -16.07 9.32 -6.40
CA VAL A 273 -14.86 9.88 -7.00
C VAL A 273 -14.60 11.25 -6.35
N HIS A 274 -13.40 11.41 -5.82
CA HIS A 274 -12.86 12.66 -5.32
C HIS A 274 -11.69 13.09 -6.21
N GLU A 275 -11.70 14.35 -6.63
CA GLU A 275 -10.59 14.95 -7.38
C GLU A 275 -9.58 15.52 -6.37
N GLY A 276 -8.38 14.94 -6.36
CA GLY A 276 -7.21 15.52 -5.71
C GLY A 276 -6.44 16.42 -6.68
N ALA A 277 -5.36 17.04 -6.20
CA ALA A 277 -4.57 18.00 -6.99
C ALA A 277 -4.00 17.42 -8.30
N ASP A 278 -3.62 16.13 -8.32
CA ASP A 278 -2.99 15.48 -9.48
C ASP A 278 -3.55 14.08 -9.78
N ARG A 279 -4.45 13.56 -8.93
CA ARG A 279 -4.98 12.19 -9.02
C ARG A 279 -6.44 12.15 -8.57
N ARG A 280 -7.21 11.23 -9.16
CA ARG A 280 -8.60 10.94 -8.77
C ARG A 280 -8.62 9.70 -7.88
N TYR A 281 -9.49 9.71 -6.87
CA TYR A 281 -9.61 8.63 -5.90
C TYR A 281 -11.06 8.20 -5.72
N LEU A 282 -11.29 6.91 -5.51
CA LEU A 282 -12.55 6.40 -4.98
C LEU A 282 -12.46 6.36 -3.46
N VAL A 283 -13.42 7.00 -2.79
CA VAL A 283 -13.49 7.02 -1.33
C VAL A 283 -14.82 6.42 -0.88
N ALA A 284 -14.74 5.36 -0.08
CA ALA A 284 -15.86 4.79 0.65
C ALA A 284 -15.61 4.98 2.16
N GLY A 285 -16.63 5.43 2.88
CA GLY A 285 -16.52 5.71 4.31
C GLY A 285 -17.61 5.02 5.14
N LEU A 286 -17.26 4.68 6.36
CA LEU A 286 -18.15 4.24 7.41
C LEU A 286 -17.94 5.13 8.65
N MET A 287 -19.01 5.72 9.14
CA MET A 287 -19.03 6.41 10.43
C MET A 287 -20.09 5.74 11.31
N ARG A 288 -19.68 5.27 12.48
CA ARG A 288 -20.55 4.56 13.40
C ARG A 288 -20.93 5.39 14.60
N ARG A 289 -22.07 5.01 15.18
CA ARG A 289 -22.57 5.55 16.44
C ARG A 289 -22.33 4.55 17.57
N PRO A 290 -22.26 5.04 18.82
CA PRO A 290 -22.29 4.16 19.99
C PRO A 290 -23.53 3.26 19.95
N GLY A 291 -23.33 1.94 20.11
CA GLY A 291 -24.40 0.95 20.09
C GLY A 291 -24.57 0.20 18.76
N ASP A 292 -23.95 0.65 17.67
CA ASP A 292 -23.94 -0.09 16.41
C ASP A 292 -23.17 -1.42 16.56
N ALA A 293 -23.58 -2.47 15.83
CA ALA A 293 -22.91 -3.76 15.83
C ALA A 293 -21.45 -3.63 15.34
N PRO A 294 -20.46 -4.36 15.91
CA PRO A 294 -19.05 -4.33 15.50
C PRO A 294 -18.88 -4.61 14.00
N VAL A 295 -17.85 -4.01 13.38
CA VAL A 295 -17.41 -4.43 12.04
C VAL A 295 -16.50 -5.62 12.27
N ASP A 296 -16.99 -6.83 12.09
CA ASP A 296 -16.18 -8.02 12.37
C ASP A 296 -15.21 -8.31 11.21
N LEU A 297 -15.67 -8.07 9.98
CA LEU A 297 -14.95 -8.37 8.76
C LEU A 297 -15.13 -7.25 7.73
N LEU A 298 -14.03 -6.64 7.31
CA LEU A 298 -14.01 -5.70 6.21
C LEU A 298 -13.94 -6.48 4.89
N ARG A 299 -14.95 -6.31 4.03
CA ARG A 299 -14.95 -6.83 2.66
C ARG A 299 -14.90 -5.68 1.67
N ILE A 300 -13.81 -5.63 0.91
CA ILE A 300 -13.57 -4.63 -0.13
C ILE A 300 -13.60 -5.35 -1.47
N HIS A 301 -14.41 -4.86 -2.40
CA HIS A 301 -14.50 -5.34 -3.77
C HIS A 301 -14.17 -4.20 -4.73
N ILE A 302 -13.15 -4.41 -5.57
CA ILE A 302 -12.78 -3.49 -6.63
C ILE A 302 -12.94 -4.20 -7.96
N ARG A 303 -13.59 -3.55 -8.93
CA ARG A 303 -13.77 -4.07 -10.29
C ARG A 303 -13.31 -3.04 -11.31
N GLY A 304 -12.97 -3.51 -12.50
CA GLY A 304 -12.57 -2.66 -13.63
C GLY A 304 -11.11 -2.22 -13.57
N ILE A 305 -10.23 -2.96 -12.89
CA ILE A 305 -8.80 -2.65 -12.78
C ILE A 305 -8.15 -2.77 -14.17
N PRO A 306 -7.60 -1.68 -14.74
CA PRO A 306 -6.92 -1.72 -16.04
C PRO A 306 -5.66 -2.59 -16.01
N GLY A 307 -5.32 -3.23 -17.12
CA GLY A 307 -4.08 -4.01 -17.28
C GLY A 307 -4.09 -5.41 -16.67
N GLY A 308 -4.94 -5.70 -15.68
CA GLY A 308 -5.01 -7.01 -15.02
C GLY A 308 -5.65 -8.15 -15.84
N GLY A 309 -5.95 -7.95 -17.11
CA GLY A 309 -6.57 -8.96 -17.98
C GLY A 309 -5.56 -9.79 -18.78
N PRO A 310 -5.99 -10.85 -19.50
CA PRO A 310 -5.11 -11.62 -20.39
C PRO A 310 -4.69 -10.84 -21.67
N LEU A 311 -5.25 -9.64 -21.88
CA LEU A 311 -5.04 -8.81 -23.07
C LEU A 311 -3.57 -8.57 -23.44
N PRO A 312 -2.66 -8.14 -22.55
CA PRO A 312 -1.23 -7.99 -22.88
C PRO A 312 -0.60 -9.31 -23.33
N TYR A 313 -0.97 -10.45 -22.74
CA TYR A 313 -0.46 -11.75 -23.15
C TYR A 313 -0.99 -12.18 -24.52
N ILE A 314 -2.27 -11.90 -24.81
CA ILE A 314 -2.88 -12.14 -26.13
C ILE A 314 -2.21 -11.25 -27.18
N ALA A 315 -2.00 -9.96 -26.88
CA ALA A 315 -1.32 -9.03 -27.78
C ALA A 315 0.12 -9.48 -28.07
N ALA A 316 0.86 -9.93 -27.05
CA ALA A 316 2.19 -10.51 -27.23
C ALA A 316 2.16 -11.76 -28.10
N ALA A 317 1.20 -12.68 -27.88
CA ALA A 317 1.04 -13.87 -28.71
C ALA A 317 0.71 -13.53 -30.17
N ILE A 318 -0.18 -12.57 -30.42
CA ILE A 318 -0.50 -12.07 -31.77
C ILE A 318 0.74 -11.46 -32.43
N ALA A 319 1.51 -10.63 -31.71
CA ALA A 319 2.74 -10.04 -32.22
C ALA A 319 3.76 -11.12 -32.61
N LEU A 320 3.86 -12.18 -31.82
CA LEU A 320 4.73 -13.33 -32.08
C LEU A 320 4.30 -14.10 -33.33
N ILE A 321 2.98 -14.32 -33.50
CA ILE A 321 2.41 -14.92 -34.72
C ILE A 321 2.69 -14.05 -35.95
N LEU A 322 2.47 -12.74 -35.87
CA LEU A 322 2.73 -11.82 -36.98
C LEU A 322 4.21 -11.77 -37.36
N MET A 323 5.11 -11.81 -36.37
CA MET A 323 6.54 -11.91 -36.59
C MET A 323 6.90 -13.20 -37.32
N PHE A 324 6.39 -14.36 -36.87
CA PHE A 324 6.61 -15.63 -37.56
C PHE A 324 6.05 -15.64 -38.99
N LEU A 325 4.86 -15.06 -39.20
CA LEU A 325 4.25 -14.95 -40.51
C LEU A 325 5.09 -14.07 -41.45
N GLY A 326 5.61 -12.94 -40.95
CA GLY A 326 6.49 -12.04 -41.69
C GLY A 326 7.81 -12.72 -42.08
N VAL A 327 8.42 -13.44 -41.15
CA VAL A 327 9.63 -14.23 -41.41
C VAL A 327 9.34 -15.34 -42.44
N TRP A 328 8.23 -16.06 -42.31
CA TRP A 328 7.83 -17.09 -43.25
C TRP A 328 7.58 -16.56 -44.67
N LEU A 329 6.97 -15.38 -44.80
CA LEU A 329 6.78 -14.71 -46.09
C LEU A 329 8.10 -14.28 -46.75
N LEU A 330 9.10 -13.87 -45.97
CA LEU A 330 10.44 -13.52 -46.48
C LEU A 330 11.20 -14.74 -47.03
N PHE A 331 10.94 -15.93 -46.50
CA PHE A 331 11.56 -17.19 -46.96
C PHE A 331 10.73 -17.93 -48.02
N ARG A 332 9.62 -17.34 -48.51
CA ARG A 332 8.88 -17.92 -49.62
C ARG A 332 9.63 -17.64 -50.93
N PRO A 333 10.11 -18.66 -51.67
CA PRO A 333 10.69 -18.44 -52.98
C PRO A 333 9.59 -17.91 -53.91
N LEU A 334 9.71 -16.65 -54.34
CA LEU A 334 8.95 -16.15 -55.47
C LEU A 334 9.45 -16.88 -56.70
N ASP A 335 8.60 -17.73 -57.25
CA ASP A 335 8.89 -18.51 -58.46
C ASP A 335 8.78 -17.59 -59.69
N GLU A 336 9.77 -16.70 -59.85
CA GLU A 336 9.86 -15.73 -60.95
C GLU A 336 9.78 -16.40 -62.33
N THR A 337 10.19 -17.67 -62.41
CA THR A 337 10.16 -18.47 -63.63
C THR A 337 8.74 -18.71 -64.14
N ALA A 338 7.79 -19.01 -63.23
CA ALA A 338 6.39 -19.25 -63.57
C ALA A 338 5.66 -17.95 -63.97
N ALA A 339 6.00 -16.83 -63.34
CA ALA A 339 5.43 -15.52 -63.67
C ALA A 339 5.90 -15.03 -65.06
N LEU A 340 7.20 -15.17 -65.37
CA LEU A 340 7.76 -14.80 -66.67
C LEU A 340 7.28 -15.71 -67.80
N ALA A 341 7.09 -17.01 -67.54
CA ALA A 341 6.52 -17.94 -68.51
C ALA A 341 5.09 -17.54 -68.90
N LYS A 342 4.26 -17.16 -67.91
CA LYS A 342 2.87 -16.74 -68.14
C LYS A 342 2.77 -15.46 -68.99
N VAL A 343 3.60 -14.46 -68.71
CA VAL A 343 3.62 -13.20 -69.48
C VAL A 343 4.02 -13.43 -70.94
N ARG A 344 4.96 -14.35 -71.21
CA ARG A 344 5.39 -14.69 -72.57
C ARG A 344 4.30 -15.42 -73.36
N ASP A 345 3.60 -16.34 -72.70
CA ASP A 345 2.47 -17.05 -73.31
C ASP A 345 1.32 -16.12 -73.67
N ASP A 346 0.99 -15.16 -72.80
CA ASP A 346 -0.07 -14.20 -73.07
C ASP A 346 0.30 -13.27 -74.24
N ARG A 347 1.54 -12.79 -74.33
CA ARG A 347 2.02 -11.96 -75.47
C ARG A 347 2.01 -12.73 -76.79
N ARG A 348 2.34 -14.03 -76.78
CA ARG A 348 2.25 -14.88 -77.98
C ARG A 348 0.82 -14.98 -78.49
N ARG A 349 -0.16 -15.18 -77.61
CA ARG A 349 -1.57 -15.27 -78.00
C ARG A 349 -2.06 -13.96 -78.61
N GLU A 350 -1.73 -12.84 -77.99
CA GLU A 350 -2.08 -11.51 -78.50
C GLU A 350 -1.55 -11.26 -79.92
N LEU A 351 -0.28 -11.58 -80.19
CA LEU A 351 0.30 -11.45 -81.54
C LEU A 351 -0.37 -12.35 -82.58
N LEU A 352 -0.77 -13.57 -82.20
CA LEU A 352 -1.51 -14.48 -83.08
C LEU A 352 -2.92 -13.94 -83.40
N ASP A 353 -3.59 -13.36 -82.41
CA ASP A 353 -4.90 -12.73 -82.59
C ASP A 353 -4.80 -11.47 -83.47
N GLU A 354 -3.76 -10.65 -83.31
CA GLU A 354 -3.50 -9.49 -84.17
C GLU A 354 -3.24 -9.91 -85.63
N ILE A 355 -2.49 -10.99 -85.85
CA ILE A 355 -2.27 -11.54 -87.20
C ILE A 355 -3.59 -12.06 -87.80
N ALA A 356 -4.39 -12.78 -87.01
CA ALA A 356 -5.69 -13.28 -87.47
C ALA A 356 -6.66 -12.14 -87.85
N ALA A 357 -6.70 -11.08 -87.03
CA ALA A 357 -7.51 -9.89 -87.33
C ALA A 357 -7.04 -9.17 -88.59
N LEU A 358 -5.71 -9.08 -88.82
CA LEU A 358 -5.15 -8.47 -90.03
C LEU A 358 -5.51 -9.27 -91.30
N GLU A 359 -5.51 -10.61 -91.21
CA GLU A 359 -5.94 -11.50 -92.31
C GLU A 359 -7.42 -11.32 -92.66
N ASP A 360 -8.28 -11.19 -91.65
CA ASP A 360 -9.71 -10.98 -91.87
C ASP A 360 -10.01 -9.59 -92.46
N GLN A 361 -9.30 -8.54 -92.00
CA GLN A 361 -9.39 -7.21 -92.58
C GLN A 361 -8.91 -7.16 -94.04
N ARG A 362 -7.93 -8.00 -94.41
CA ARG A 362 -7.47 -8.14 -95.80
C ARG A 362 -8.53 -8.82 -96.67
N LYS A 363 -9.17 -9.89 -96.16
CA LYS A 363 -10.27 -10.59 -96.86
C LYS A 363 -11.49 -9.70 -97.06
N SER A 364 -11.77 -8.80 -96.13
CA SER A 364 -12.86 -7.83 -96.26
C SER A 364 -12.50 -6.57 -97.06
N GLU A 365 -11.33 -6.55 -97.72
CA GLU A 365 -10.77 -5.41 -98.48
C GLU A 365 -10.65 -4.10 -97.68
N ALA A 366 -10.68 -4.17 -96.35
CA ALA A 366 -10.64 -3.00 -95.46
C ALA A 366 -9.25 -2.34 -95.36
N VAL A 367 -8.19 -3.06 -95.77
CA VAL A 367 -6.80 -2.60 -95.75
C VAL A 367 -6.10 -2.82 -97.10
N GLY A 368 -5.35 -1.80 -97.53
CA GLY A 368 -4.63 -1.80 -98.81
C GLY A 368 -3.43 -2.77 -98.85
N PRO A 369 -3.00 -3.21 -100.05
CA PRO A 369 -1.98 -4.26 -100.21
C PRO A 369 -0.62 -3.92 -99.57
N SER A 370 -0.18 -2.66 -99.67
CA SER A 370 1.10 -2.22 -99.12
C SER A 370 1.11 -2.18 -97.59
N TYR A 371 -0.01 -1.78 -96.97
CA TYR A 371 -0.16 -1.75 -95.51
C TYR A 371 -0.20 -3.16 -94.93
N TYR A 372 -0.95 -4.07 -95.56
CA TYR A 372 -1.00 -5.48 -95.16
C TYR A 372 0.39 -6.14 -95.18
N GLU A 373 1.14 -6.01 -96.28
CA GLU A 373 2.48 -6.60 -96.40
C GLU A 373 3.51 -6.02 -95.42
N HIS A 374 3.36 -4.75 -95.03
CA HIS A 374 4.22 -4.14 -94.03
C HIS A 374 3.88 -4.63 -92.62
N ARG A 375 2.59 -4.54 -92.23
CA ARG A 375 2.14 -4.90 -90.89
C ARG A 375 2.25 -6.41 -90.62
N ARG A 376 2.02 -7.25 -91.63
CA ARG A 376 2.19 -8.70 -91.53
C ARG A 376 3.64 -9.08 -91.25
N ARG A 377 4.61 -8.42 -91.90
CA ARG A 377 6.04 -8.65 -91.64
C ARG A 377 6.42 -8.25 -90.22
N GLU A 378 5.98 -7.06 -89.78
CA GLU A 378 6.25 -6.55 -88.43
C GLU A 378 5.72 -7.52 -87.35
N LEU A 379 4.46 -7.94 -87.44
CA LEU A 379 3.86 -8.88 -86.48
C LEU A 379 4.52 -10.27 -86.50
N THR A 380 4.95 -10.73 -87.68
CA THR A 380 5.64 -12.01 -87.81
C THR A 380 7.04 -11.97 -87.20
N ASP A 381 7.75 -10.84 -87.38
CA ASP A 381 9.07 -10.64 -86.78
C ASP A 381 8.99 -10.54 -85.25
N GLU A 382 8.00 -9.83 -84.71
CA GLU A 382 7.73 -9.79 -83.26
C GLU A 382 7.40 -11.18 -82.71
N LEU A 383 6.56 -11.96 -83.41
CA LEU A 383 6.20 -13.31 -83.00
C LEU A 383 7.44 -14.24 -83.01
N ALA A 384 8.32 -14.10 -84.01
CA ALA A 384 9.54 -14.88 -84.10
C ALA A 384 10.50 -14.59 -82.92
N ILE A 385 10.60 -13.33 -82.50
CA ILE A 385 11.40 -12.92 -81.33
C ILE A 385 10.83 -13.55 -80.04
N VAL A 386 9.52 -13.49 -79.82
CA VAL A 386 8.86 -14.09 -78.63
C VAL A 386 9.05 -15.61 -78.61
N LEU A 387 8.90 -16.30 -79.74
CA LEU A 387 9.09 -17.75 -79.86
C LEU A 387 10.55 -18.17 -79.62
N ARG A 388 11.51 -17.39 -80.12
CA ARG A 388 12.94 -17.64 -79.86
C ARG A 388 13.26 -17.54 -78.38
N MET A 389 12.79 -16.48 -77.71
CA MET A 389 12.95 -16.32 -76.26
C MET A 389 12.28 -17.45 -75.45
N GLN A 390 11.16 -18.01 -75.92
CA GLN A 390 10.55 -19.19 -75.31
C GLN A 390 11.39 -20.45 -75.49
N SER A 391 11.96 -20.67 -76.68
CA SER A 391 12.82 -21.82 -76.97
C SER A 391 14.12 -21.80 -76.17
N GLU A 392 14.74 -20.62 -76.02
CA GLU A 392 15.96 -20.43 -75.21
C GLU A 392 15.69 -20.63 -73.71
N ALA A 393 14.46 -20.36 -73.25
CA ALA A 393 14.05 -20.58 -71.86
C ALA A 393 13.64 -22.02 -71.52
N THR A 394 13.33 -22.84 -72.53
CA THR A 394 12.95 -24.27 -72.37
C THR A 394 14.08 -25.23 -72.78
N GLY A 395 15.14 -24.72 -73.43
CA GLY A 395 16.32 -25.47 -73.82
C GLY A 395 17.40 -25.52 -72.74
N HIS A 396 17.11 -26.20 -71.64
CA HIS A 396 18.09 -26.85 -70.76
C HIS A 396 17.52 -28.15 -70.19
#